data_AF-A0A7S3BI59-F1
#
_entry.id   AF-A0A7S3BI59-F1
#
_cell.length_a   1.000
_cell.length_b   1.000
_cell.length_c   1.000
_cell.angle_alpha   90.00
_cell.angle_beta   90.00
_cell.angle_gamma   90.00
#
_symmetry.space_group_name_H-M   'P 1'
#
loop_
_entity.id
_entity.type
_entity.pdbx_description
1 polymer ?
#
loop_
_entity_poly.entity_id
_entity_poly.type
_entity_poly.pdbx_seq_one_letter_code
_entity_poly.pdbx_strand_id
1 'polypeptide(L)'
;IRQMSDFGAWADAHAERLRASRCLMYCTGGVRCERASAYLRQALGVGEVFQLRGGVHRYLDEFGVAREQSDGNKDPGRSRWKGELFVFDDRVQTSKGSHAAEAEAGSQAPAIPVGARCVACDTAVVRGYAEGGRARCGACRM
;
A
#
# COMPACT_ATOMS: atom_id res chain seq x y z
N ILE A 1 7.16 20.43 -7.40
CA ILE A 1 7.06 20.40 -5.92
C ILE A 1 7.81 19.21 -5.37
N ARG A 2 8.73 19.41 -4.42
CA ARG A 2 9.45 18.31 -3.74
C ARG A 2 9.00 18.13 -2.29
N GLN A 3 8.50 19.18 -1.65
CA GLN A 3 8.02 19.16 -0.27
C GLN A 3 6.50 19.29 -0.23
N MET A 4 5.89 18.71 0.81
CA MET A 4 4.44 18.76 1.01
C MET A 4 3.96 20.16 1.45
N SER A 5 4.82 20.93 2.12
CA SER A 5 4.56 22.33 2.50
C SER A 5 4.24 23.21 1.28
N ASP A 6 4.90 22.95 0.15
CA ASP A 6 4.72 23.72 -1.09
C ASP A 6 3.42 23.38 -1.84
N PHE A 7 2.72 22.31 -1.43
CA PHE A 7 1.56 21.79 -2.15
C PHE A 7 0.42 22.82 -2.25
N GLY A 8 0.14 23.56 -1.17
CA GLY A 8 -0.95 24.54 -1.15
C GLY A 8 -0.75 25.63 -2.19
N ALA A 9 0.38 26.34 -2.13
CA ALA A 9 0.73 27.38 -3.08
C ALA A 9 0.77 26.88 -4.54
N TRP A 10 1.28 25.66 -4.75
CA TRP A 10 1.26 25.02 -6.07
C TRP A 10 -0.17 24.72 -6.55
N ALA A 11 -1.03 24.20 -5.68
CA ALA A 11 -2.40 23.87 -6.03
C ALA A 11 -3.22 25.13 -6.33
N ASP A 12 -3.02 26.23 -5.58
CA ASP A 12 -3.61 27.53 -5.85
C ASP A 12 -3.23 28.05 -7.25
N ALA A 13 -1.95 27.99 -7.59
CA ALA A 13 -1.44 28.41 -8.90
C ALA A 13 -1.96 27.56 -10.08
N HIS A 14 -2.53 26.38 -9.81
CA HIS A 14 -3.06 25.46 -10.81
C HIS A 14 -4.55 25.16 -10.63
N ALA A 15 -5.27 25.97 -9.86
CA ALA A 15 -6.63 25.68 -9.43
C ALA A 15 -7.62 25.46 -10.59
N GLU A 16 -7.53 26.26 -11.65
CA GLU A 16 -8.40 26.11 -12.84
C GLU A 16 -8.25 24.75 -13.50
N ARG A 17 -7.00 24.32 -13.73
CA ARG A 17 -6.71 23.00 -14.31
C ARG A 17 -7.22 21.87 -13.43
N LEU A 18 -7.04 22.01 -12.11
CA LEU A 18 -7.47 20.99 -11.15
C LEU A 18 -8.99 20.87 -11.09
N ARG A 19 -9.74 21.98 -11.14
CA ARG A 19 -11.21 21.97 -11.17
C ARG A 19 -11.79 21.30 -12.42
N ALA A 20 -11.10 21.43 -13.56
CA ALA A 20 -11.51 20.80 -14.82
C ALA A 20 -11.06 19.34 -14.95
N SER A 21 -10.32 18.79 -13.99
CA SER A 21 -9.66 17.48 -14.10
C SER A 21 -10.14 16.49 -13.04
N ARG A 22 -10.08 15.20 -13.39
CA ARG A 22 -10.21 14.09 -12.45
C ARG A 22 -8.87 13.85 -11.77
N CYS A 23 -8.78 14.16 -10.48
CA CYS A 23 -7.54 14.11 -9.72
C CYS A 23 -7.44 12.79 -8.97
N LEU A 24 -6.56 11.87 -9.37
CA LEU A 24 -6.18 10.71 -8.57
C LEU A 24 -4.86 10.98 -7.85
N MET A 25 -4.83 10.76 -6.54
CA MET A 25 -3.68 11.03 -5.70
C MET A 25 -3.25 9.79 -4.91
N TYR A 26 -1.93 9.65 -4.73
CA TYR A 26 -1.35 8.62 -3.88
C TYR A 26 -0.07 9.12 -3.21
N CYS A 27 0.24 8.54 -2.05
CA CYS A 27 1.52 8.67 -1.36
C CYS A 27 1.81 7.35 -0.63
N THR A 28 3.01 7.19 -0.05
CA THR A 28 3.46 5.92 0.57
C THR A 28 2.39 5.28 1.48
N GLY A 29 1.84 6.04 2.44
CA GLY A 29 0.87 5.53 3.43
C GLY A 29 -0.49 6.26 3.46
N GLY A 30 -0.79 7.10 2.46
CA GLY A 30 -2.10 7.78 2.35
C GLY A 30 -2.25 9.10 3.12
N VAL A 31 -1.59 9.31 4.25
CA VAL A 31 -1.81 10.50 5.12
C VAL A 31 -1.65 11.87 4.43
N ARG A 32 -0.67 12.01 3.53
CA ARG A 32 -0.49 13.26 2.76
C ARG A 32 -1.64 13.50 1.80
N CYS A 33 -2.22 12.42 1.24
CA CYS A 33 -3.36 12.50 0.35
C CYS A 33 -4.64 12.88 1.10
N GLU A 34 -4.84 12.44 2.34
CA GLU A 34 -5.99 12.86 3.16
C GLU A 34 -6.02 14.38 3.33
N ARG A 35 -4.87 14.96 3.70
CA ARG A 35 -4.74 16.42 3.88
C ARG A 35 -4.90 17.18 2.56
N ALA A 36 -4.21 16.71 1.51
CA ALA A 36 -4.24 17.36 0.22
C ALA A 36 -5.62 17.27 -0.46
N SER A 37 -6.31 16.13 -0.34
CA SER A 37 -7.63 15.93 -0.95
C SER A 37 -8.70 16.79 -0.27
N ALA A 38 -8.63 16.93 1.06
CA ALA A 38 -9.46 17.87 1.81
C ALA A 38 -9.24 19.31 1.33
N TYR A 39 -7.99 19.73 1.17
CA TYR A 39 -7.67 21.07 0.64
C TYR A 39 -8.20 21.29 -0.78
N LEU A 40 -7.98 20.35 -1.70
CA LEU A 40 -8.49 20.46 -3.07
C LEU A 40 -10.02 20.55 -3.11
N ARG A 41 -10.72 19.77 -2.28
CA ARG A 41 -12.18 19.77 -2.23
C ARG A 41 -12.73 21.04 -1.55
N GLN A 42 -12.19 21.42 -0.40
CA GLN A 42 -12.76 22.46 0.46
C GLN A 42 -12.29 23.86 0.09
N ALA A 43 -10.98 24.05 -0.13
CA ALA A 43 -10.42 25.37 -0.43
C ALA A 43 -10.52 25.69 -1.92
N LEU A 44 -10.24 24.71 -2.79
CA LEU A 44 -10.24 24.91 -4.23
C LEU A 44 -11.55 24.52 -4.91
N GLY A 45 -12.44 23.77 -4.28
CA GLY A 45 -13.71 23.38 -4.91
C GLY A 45 -13.55 22.38 -6.07
N VAL A 46 -12.52 21.53 -6.03
CA VAL A 46 -12.34 20.47 -7.02
C VAL A 46 -13.36 19.36 -6.78
N GLY A 47 -14.22 19.07 -7.76
CA GLY A 47 -15.31 18.10 -7.62
C GLY A 47 -14.83 16.65 -7.60
N GLU A 48 -13.94 16.28 -8.52
CA GLU A 48 -13.49 14.90 -8.72
C GLU A 48 -12.09 14.65 -8.15
N VAL A 49 -12.01 14.44 -6.84
CA VAL A 49 -10.75 14.09 -6.14
C VAL A 49 -10.81 12.67 -5.58
N PHE A 50 -9.95 11.79 -6.08
CA PHE A 50 -9.84 10.40 -5.68
C PHE A 50 -8.48 10.16 -5.02
N GLN A 51 -8.44 9.27 -4.04
CA GLN A 51 -7.20 8.91 -3.36
C GLN A 51 -7.08 7.40 -3.19
N LEU A 52 -5.84 6.91 -3.27
CA LEU A 52 -5.52 5.51 -3.00
C LEU A 52 -5.61 5.24 -1.49
N ARG A 53 -6.68 4.56 -1.07
CA ARG A 53 -6.91 4.22 0.35
C ARG A 53 -5.76 3.35 0.87
N GLY A 54 -5.15 3.77 1.97
CA GLY A 54 -3.98 3.08 2.57
C GLY A 54 -2.66 3.33 1.84
N GLY A 55 -2.65 4.18 0.80
CA GLY A 55 -1.45 4.53 0.06
C GLY A 55 -0.88 3.38 -0.78
N VAL A 56 0.35 3.61 -1.26
CA VAL A 56 1.07 2.65 -2.10
C VAL A 56 1.40 1.37 -1.32
N HIS A 57 1.67 1.45 -0.02
CA HIS A 57 1.97 0.28 0.79
C HIS A 57 0.85 -0.77 0.74
N ARG A 58 -0.40 -0.36 1.02
CA ARG A 58 -1.56 -1.26 0.91
C ARG A 58 -1.76 -1.79 -0.51
N TYR A 59 -1.51 -0.95 -1.51
CA TYR A 59 -1.61 -1.37 -2.90
C TYR A 59 -0.60 -2.46 -3.25
N LEU A 60 0.64 -2.35 -2.78
CA LEU A 60 1.66 -3.37 -2.99
C LEU A 60 1.40 -4.64 -2.18
N ASP A 61 0.82 -4.53 -0.98
CA ASP A 61 0.39 -5.71 -0.21
C ASP A 61 -0.67 -6.53 -0.97
N GLU A 62 -1.57 -5.85 -1.69
CA GLU A 62 -2.69 -6.49 -2.40
C GLU A 62 -2.31 -6.98 -3.80
N PHE A 63 -1.51 -6.21 -4.54
CA PHE A 63 -1.21 -6.48 -5.95
C PHE A 63 0.25 -6.84 -6.25
N GLY A 64 1.16 -6.70 -5.28
CA GLY A 64 2.59 -6.89 -5.45
C GLY A 64 3.26 -5.79 -6.29
N VAL A 65 4.55 -5.97 -6.58
CA VAL A 65 5.28 -5.16 -7.57
C VAL A 65 5.02 -5.72 -8.97
N ALA A 66 4.91 -4.84 -9.99
CA ALA A 66 4.77 -5.32 -11.36
C ALA A 66 6.04 -6.08 -11.77
N ARG A 67 5.90 -7.35 -12.12
CA ARG A 67 6.91 -8.06 -12.92
C ARG A 67 6.82 -7.54 -14.35
N GLU A 68 7.95 -7.50 -15.05
CA GLU A 68 8.11 -6.93 -16.39
C GLU A 68 6.84 -7.04 -17.24
N GLN A 69 6.40 -5.88 -17.72
CA GLN A 69 5.20 -5.74 -18.54
C GLN A 69 5.45 -6.36 -19.91
N SER A 70 5.24 -7.67 -20.05
CA SER A 70 5.02 -8.28 -21.35
C SER A 70 3.57 -7.97 -21.76
N ASP A 71 3.46 -7.07 -22.73
CA ASP A 71 2.27 -6.72 -23.50
C ASP A 71 1.23 -5.87 -22.76
N GLY A 72 0.82 -4.77 -23.39
CA GLY A 72 -0.05 -3.69 -22.88
C GLY A 72 -1.49 -4.09 -22.50
N ASN A 73 -1.71 -5.32 -22.06
CA ASN A 73 -2.99 -5.81 -21.61
C ASN A 73 -3.39 -5.21 -20.25
N LYS A 74 -4.55 -4.55 -20.23
CA LYS A 74 -5.21 -4.01 -19.02
C LYS A 74 -5.81 -5.14 -18.18
N ASP A 75 -4.98 -6.06 -17.70
CA ASP A 75 -5.43 -7.07 -16.73
C ASP A 75 -5.77 -6.35 -15.40
N PRO A 76 -7.04 -6.38 -14.94
CA PRO A 76 -7.43 -5.74 -13.69
C PRO A 76 -6.77 -6.37 -12.46
N GLY A 77 -6.23 -7.58 -12.56
CA GLY A 77 -5.56 -8.30 -11.46
C GLY A 77 -4.07 -7.99 -11.31
N ARG A 78 -3.45 -7.21 -12.21
CA ARG A 78 -2.00 -6.96 -12.18
C ARG A 78 -1.63 -5.60 -11.58
N SER A 79 -0.55 -5.59 -10.80
CA SER A 79 0.07 -4.36 -10.30
C SER A 79 0.54 -3.46 -11.45
N ARG A 80 0.28 -2.16 -11.30
CA ARG A 80 0.75 -1.08 -12.18
C ARG A 80 1.96 -0.35 -11.59
N TRP A 81 2.41 -0.75 -10.41
CA TRP A 81 3.54 -0.11 -9.74
C TRP A 81 4.85 -0.42 -10.46
N LYS A 82 5.67 0.61 -10.69
CA LYS A 82 6.98 0.49 -11.31
C LYS A 82 8.05 1.06 -10.38
N GLY A 83 9.18 0.38 -10.28
CA GLY A 83 10.31 0.81 -9.47
C GLY A 83 10.11 0.58 -7.97
N GLU A 84 10.74 1.44 -7.18
CA GLU A 84 10.94 1.26 -5.75
C GLU A 84 10.02 2.13 -4.90
N LEU A 85 9.59 1.62 -3.75
CA LEU A 85 8.83 2.40 -2.77
C LEU A 85 9.76 3.04 -1.75
N PHE A 86 9.87 4.36 -1.81
CA PHE A 86 10.56 5.13 -0.81
C PHE A 86 9.82 5.11 0.54
N VAL A 87 10.56 4.82 1.60
CA VAL A 87 10.14 4.87 3.02
C VAL A 87 11.07 5.78 3.80
N PHE A 88 10.55 6.40 4.88
CA PHE A 88 11.25 7.42 5.66
C PHE A 88 12.07 6.83 6.83
N ASP A 89 12.61 5.64 6.63
CA ASP A 89 13.44 4.90 7.57
C ASP A 89 14.45 4.05 6.80
N ASP A 90 15.31 3.33 7.51
CA ASP A 90 16.44 2.61 6.93
C ASP A 90 16.03 1.43 6.03
N ARG A 91 14.75 1.07 5.95
CA ARG A 91 14.25 -0.09 5.17
C ARG A 91 14.07 0.24 3.69
N VAL A 92 14.93 1.08 3.10
CA VAL A 92 14.83 1.47 1.69
C VAL A 92 14.72 0.22 0.81
N GLN A 93 13.56 0.04 0.18
CA GLN A 93 13.28 -1.07 -0.73
C GLN A 93 14.05 -0.84 -2.03
N THR A 94 15.34 -1.18 -2.04
CA THR A 94 16.14 -1.19 -3.27
C THR A 94 15.79 -2.44 -4.09
N SER A 95 14.87 -2.33 -5.04
CA SER A 95 14.81 -3.25 -6.19
C SER A 95 15.97 -2.98 -7.15
N LYS A 96 17.21 -3.26 -6.73
CA LYS A 96 18.29 -3.48 -7.68
C LYS A 96 18.12 -4.87 -8.27
N GLY A 97 17.54 -4.95 -9.45
CA GLY A 97 17.70 -6.12 -10.31
C GLY A 97 19.16 -6.24 -10.72
N SER A 98 19.94 -7.08 -10.04
CA SER A 98 20.97 -7.98 -10.60
C SER A 98 21.84 -8.58 -9.50
N HIS A 99 21.81 -9.92 -9.42
CA HIS A 99 22.77 -10.86 -8.83
C HIS A 99 23.64 -10.38 -7.65
N ALA A 100 23.23 -10.74 -6.43
CA ALA A 100 24.02 -11.59 -5.53
C ALA A 100 23.14 -11.96 -4.34
N ALA A 101 23.08 -13.25 -4.05
CA ALA A 101 22.47 -13.77 -2.84
C ALA A 101 23.29 -13.31 -1.62
N GLU A 102 22.61 -12.81 -0.60
CA GLU A 102 22.99 -12.98 0.80
C GLU A 102 21.71 -12.91 1.61
N ALA A 103 21.28 -14.08 2.07
CA ALA A 103 20.11 -14.28 2.88
C ALA A 103 20.46 -13.90 4.33
N GLU A 104 19.71 -12.98 4.92
CA GLU A 104 19.71 -12.79 6.36
C GLU A 104 18.26 -12.78 6.87
N ALA A 105 18.06 -13.56 7.92
CA ALA A 105 16.79 -14.11 8.38
C ALA A 105 15.85 -13.05 8.98
N GLY A 106 14.60 -13.02 8.49
CA GLY A 106 13.53 -12.18 9.02
C GLY A 106 12.21 -12.92 9.13
N SER A 107 12.06 -13.72 10.19
CA SER A 107 10.77 -14.11 10.80
C SER A 107 9.62 -14.46 9.83
N GLN A 108 9.72 -15.60 9.15
CA GLN A 108 8.54 -16.23 8.54
C GLN A 108 7.69 -16.85 9.66
N ALA A 109 6.67 -16.12 10.11
CA ALA A 109 5.64 -16.73 10.96
C ALA A 109 5.05 -17.92 10.19
N PRO A 110 4.89 -19.10 10.83
CA PRO A 110 4.43 -20.30 10.14
C PRO A 110 3.06 -20.03 9.49
N ALA A 111 2.99 -20.28 8.18
CA ALA A 111 1.77 -20.10 7.40
C ALA A 111 0.69 -21.07 7.91
N ILE A 112 -0.32 -20.56 8.60
CA ILE A 112 -1.52 -21.34 8.93
C ILE A 112 -2.38 -21.41 7.68
N PRO A 113 -2.80 -22.60 7.23
CA PRO A 113 -3.69 -22.72 6.08
C PRO A 113 -5.01 -21.98 6.35
N VAL A 114 -5.44 -21.19 5.36
CA VAL A 114 -6.72 -20.46 5.40
C VAL A 114 -7.84 -21.49 5.63
N GLY A 115 -8.62 -21.30 6.70
CA GLY A 115 -9.69 -22.24 7.09
C GLY A 115 -9.28 -23.30 8.12
N ALA A 116 -8.05 -23.29 8.63
CA ALA A 116 -7.69 -24.10 9.79
C ALA A 116 -8.59 -23.80 11.00
N ARG A 117 -8.88 -24.79 11.85
CA ARG A 117 -9.66 -24.61 13.08
C ARG A 117 -8.75 -24.36 14.27
N CYS A 118 -9.13 -23.39 15.12
CA CYS A 118 -8.40 -23.07 16.34
C CYS A 118 -8.45 -24.25 17.33
N VAL A 119 -7.30 -24.70 17.84
CA VAL A 119 -7.28 -25.80 18.83
C VAL A 119 -7.95 -25.44 20.17
N ALA A 120 -8.09 -24.14 20.48
CA ALA A 120 -8.65 -23.68 21.75
C ALA A 120 -10.17 -23.45 21.72
N CYS A 121 -10.73 -22.99 20.59
CA CYS A 121 -12.14 -22.61 20.48
C CYS A 121 -12.84 -23.16 19.24
N ASP A 122 -12.16 -24.00 18.46
CA ASP A 122 -12.68 -24.68 17.26
C ASP A 122 -13.24 -23.75 16.15
N THR A 123 -12.94 -22.46 16.26
CA THR A 123 -13.37 -21.42 15.31
C THR A 123 -12.42 -21.38 14.12
N ALA A 124 -12.96 -21.12 12.92
CA ALA A 124 -12.16 -20.93 11.71
C ALA A 124 -11.17 -19.75 11.87
N VAL A 125 -9.91 -20.02 11.60
CA VAL A 125 -8.82 -19.05 11.74
C VAL A 125 -8.71 -18.24 10.44
N VAL A 126 -9.18 -16.99 10.51
CA VAL A 126 -8.98 -15.99 9.44
C VAL A 126 -7.67 -15.22 9.64
N ARG A 127 -7.31 -14.98 10.91
CA ARG A 127 -6.02 -14.44 11.36
C ARG A 127 -5.61 -15.12 12.65
N GLY A 128 -4.40 -15.67 12.71
CA GLY A 128 -3.94 -16.50 13.83
C GLY A 128 -2.44 -16.73 13.85
N TYR A 129 -1.97 -17.51 14.83
CA TYR A 129 -0.58 -17.91 14.99
C TYR A 129 -0.49 -19.43 15.24
N ALA A 130 0.64 -20.05 14.89
CA ALA A 130 0.86 -21.46 15.21
C ALA A 130 1.47 -21.59 16.61
N GLU A 131 0.91 -22.49 17.41
CA GLU A 131 1.44 -22.87 18.71
C GLU A 131 1.65 -24.39 18.72
N GLY A 132 2.91 -24.83 18.81
CA GLY A 132 3.25 -26.26 18.75
C GLY A 132 2.78 -26.95 17.46
N GLY A 133 2.81 -26.24 16.32
CA GLY A 133 2.36 -26.77 15.02
C GLY A 133 0.83 -26.81 14.81
N ARG A 134 0.03 -26.33 15.77
CA ARG A 134 -1.43 -26.25 15.66
C ARG A 134 -1.89 -24.80 15.51
N ALA A 135 -2.98 -24.59 14.79
CA ALA A 135 -3.53 -23.25 14.56
C ALA A 135 -4.26 -22.72 15.81
N ARG A 136 -4.03 -21.45 16.16
CA ARG A 136 -4.83 -20.68 17.12
C ARG A 136 -5.34 -19.38 16.53
N CYS A 137 -6.56 -18.99 16.88
CA CYS A 137 -7.11 -17.70 16.49
C CYS A 137 -6.54 -16.57 17.36
N GLY A 138 -6.53 -15.34 16.83
CA GLY A 138 -6.03 -14.17 17.57
C GLY A 138 -6.80 -13.87 18.87
N ALA A 139 -8.05 -14.30 18.99
CA ALA A 139 -8.87 -14.12 20.19
C ALA A 139 -8.52 -15.09 21.33
N CYS A 140 -7.86 -16.22 21.02
CA CYS A 140 -7.39 -17.21 22.01
C CYS A 140 -5.88 -17.09 22.25
N ARG A 141 -5.33 -15.88 22.06
CA ARG A 141 -3.97 -15.51 22.43
C ARG A 141 -3.94 -15.27 23.94
N MET A 142 -3.33 -16.20 24.67
CA MET A 142 -2.88 -15.93 26.05
C MET A 142 -1.61 -15.10 26.01
#